data_AF-A0A7D5A908-F1
#
_entry.id   AF-A0A7D5A908-F1
#
_cell.length_a   1.000
_cell.length_b   1.000
_cell.length_c   1.000
_cell.angle_alpha   90.00
_cell.angle_beta   90.00
_cell.angle_gamma   90.00
#
_symmetry.space_group_name_H-M   'P 1'
#
loop_
_entity.id
_entity.type
_entity.pdbx_description
1 polymer ?
#
loop_
_entity_poly.entity_id
_entity_poly.type
_entity_poly.pdbx_seq_one_letter_code
_entity_poly.pdbx_strand_id
1 'polypeptide(L)'
;DEYGGFLSPLIIKDFQDYAELCFKEFGDRVKYWVTLNEPWSYSQNGYANGRMAPGRCSSWLNPNCTGGDSAIEPYLVTHYQLLAHAAAVHVYKIKYQPSQKGVIGITMVANWFLPLSDSKSDQKAAERAIDFMYGWFMDPLTYGDYPKSMRSLVGARLPKFTTKQSRQLMESFDFIG
;
A
#
# COMPACT_ATOMS: atom_id res chain seq x y z
N ASP A 1 -11.68 -14.43 11.57
CA ASP A 1 -11.08 -14.32 10.23
C ASP A 1 -10.27 -15.54 9.89
N GLU A 2 -10.41 -16.04 8.66
CA GLU A 2 -9.77 -17.25 8.16
C GLU A 2 -8.24 -17.15 8.09
N TYR A 3 -7.70 -15.97 7.76
CA TYR A 3 -6.26 -15.76 7.61
C TYR A 3 -5.74 -14.37 8.04
N GLY A 4 -6.56 -13.55 8.70
CA GLY A 4 -6.15 -12.23 9.21
C GLY A 4 -6.09 -11.10 8.17
N GLY A 5 -6.80 -11.24 7.04
CA GLY A 5 -6.91 -10.19 6.02
C GLY A 5 -5.56 -9.87 5.37
N PHE A 6 -5.20 -8.57 5.33
CA PHE A 6 -3.95 -8.10 4.73
C PHE A 6 -2.66 -8.52 5.46
N LEU A 7 -2.73 -9.36 6.50
CA LEU A 7 -1.56 -10.02 7.08
C LEU A 7 -1.13 -11.28 6.32
N SER A 8 -1.94 -11.75 5.37
CA SER A 8 -1.71 -12.98 4.61
C SER A 8 -1.57 -12.71 3.12
N PRO A 9 -0.71 -13.45 2.39
CA PRO A 9 -0.63 -13.35 0.94
C PRO A 9 -1.92 -13.83 0.23
N LEU A 10 -2.79 -14.57 0.93
CA LEU A 10 -4.07 -15.04 0.36
C LEU A 10 -4.99 -13.87 -0.06
N ILE A 11 -4.88 -12.73 0.63
CA ILE A 11 -5.66 -11.51 0.32
C ILE A 11 -5.46 -11.03 -1.12
N ILE A 12 -4.28 -11.30 -1.72
CA ILE A 12 -3.94 -10.85 -3.07
C ILE A 12 -4.92 -11.45 -4.08
N LYS A 13 -5.20 -12.74 -3.94
CA LYS A 13 -6.10 -13.46 -4.85
C LYS A 13 -7.55 -13.07 -4.57
N ASP A 14 -7.96 -13.04 -3.31
CA ASP A 14 -9.33 -12.69 -2.94
C ASP A 14 -9.69 -11.25 -3.37
N PHE A 15 -8.77 -10.30 -3.18
CA PHE A 15 -8.96 -8.92 -3.64
C PHE A 15 -9.00 -8.82 -5.17
N GLN A 16 -8.14 -9.58 -5.87
CA GLN A 16 -8.16 -9.65 -7.33
C GLN A 16 -9.52 -10.15 -7.84
N ASP A 17 -10.07 -11.20 -7.23
CA ASP A 17 -11.34 -11.79 -7.64
C ASP A 17 -12.52 -10.88 -7.34
N TYR A 18 -12.50 -10.20 -6.19
CA TYR A 18 -13.43 -9.13 -5.88
C TYR A 18 -13.40 -8.00 -6.91
N ALA A 19 -12.20 -7.49 -7.24
CA ALA A 19 -12.04 -6.42 -8.21
C ALA A 19 -12.50 -6.85 -9.62
N GLU A 20 -12.16 -8.07 -10.04
CA GLU A 20 -12.57 -8.65 -11.32
C GLU A 20 -14.11 -8.73 -11.44
N LEU A 21 -14.79 -9.12 -10.36
CA LEU A 21 -16.25 -9.09 -10.29
C LEU A 21 -16.78 -7.66 -10.48
N CYS A 22 -16.22 -6.66 -9.78
CA CYS A 22 -16.63 -5.27 -9.95
C CYS A 22 -16.43 -4.77 -11.38
N PHE A 23 -15.29 -5.07 -12.01
CA PHE A 23 -15.02 -4.68 -13.39
C PHE A 23 -16.02 -5.31 -14.36
N LYS A 24 -16.37 -6.58 -14.15
CA LYS A 24 -17.36 -7.29 -14.96
C LYS A 24 -18.75 -6.68 -14.85
N GLU A 25 -19.21 -6.40 -13.63
CA GLU A 25 -20.59 -5.98 -13.38
C GLU A 25 -20.84 -4.48 -13.65
N PHE A 26 -19.81 -3.64 -13.49
CA PHE A 26 -20.00 -2.18 -13.53
C PHE A 26 -19.12 -1.45 -14.54
N GLY A 27 -18.13 -2.11 -15.13
CA GLY A 27 -17.18 -1.46 -16.04
C GLY A 27 -17.75 -1.07 -17.40
N ASP A 28 -18.99 -1.48 -17.71
CA ASP A 28 -19.77 -0.94 -18.82
C ASP A 28 -19.99 0.58 -18.65
N ARG A 29 -20.20 1.04 -17.42
CA ARG A 29 -20.48 2.45 -17.06
C ARG A 29 -19.34 3.13 -16.31
N VAL A 30 -18.67 2.44 -15.39
CA VAL A 30 -17.59 2.99 -14.56
C VAL A 30 -16.29 3.06 -15.37
N LYS A 31 -15.74 4.26 -15.52
CA LYS A 31 -14.51 4.54 -16.31
C LYS A 31 -13.31 4.99 -15.49
N TYR A 32 -13.50 5.21 -14.19
CA TYR A 32 -12.43 5.58 -13.27
C TYR A 32 -12.49 4.64 -12.08
N TRP A 33 -11.42 3.87 -11.90
CA TRP A 33 -11.32 2.88 -10.84
C TRP A 33 -10.21 3.28 -9.87
N VAL A 34 -10.53 3.28 -8.58
CA VAL A 34 -9.56 3.34 -7.50
C VAL A 34 -9.57 1.99 -6.80
N THR A 35 -8.39 1.40 -6.67
CA THR A 35 -8.22 0.09 -6.01
C THR A 35 -8.23 0.21 -4.49
N LEU A 36 -7.32 1.02 -3.95
CA LEU A 36 -7.16 1.26 -2.51
C LEU A 36 -7.27 2.76 -2.24
N ASN A 37 -7.91 3.10 -1.13
CA ASN A 37 -7.98 4.45 -0.60
C ASN A 37 -7.06 4.57 0.61
N GLU A 38 -6.07 5.46 0.52
CA GLU A 38 -5.13 5.79 1.60
C GLU A 38 -4.50 4.55 2.28
N PRO A 39 -3.77 3.71 1.55
CA PRO A 39 -3.24 2.47 2.11
C PRO A 39 -2.22 2.69 3.23
N TRP A 40 -1.57 3.87 3.29
CA TRP A 40 -0.75 4.29 4.43
C TRP A 40 -1.57 4.44 5.71
N SER A 41 -2.72 5.12 5.63
CA SER A 41 -3.65 5.29 6.76
C SER A 41 -4.12 3.93 7.27
N TYR A 42 -4.41 3.00 6.36
CA TYR A 42 -4.80 1.62 6.71
C TYR A 42 -3.69 0.88 7.47
N SER A 43 -2.45 0.85 6.95
CA SER A 43 -1.33 0.18 7.62
C SER A 43 -0.99 0.81 8.97
N GLN A 44 -0.92 2.13 9.04
CA GLN A 44 -0.52 2.83 10.27
C GLN A 44 -1.60 2.76 11.35
N ASN A 45 -2.85 3.04 10.99
CA ASN A 45 -3.91 3.10 11.98
C ASN A 45 -4.48 1.73 12.33
N GLY A 46 -4.46 0.78 11.39
CA GLY A 46 -4.97 -0.58 11.60
C GLY A 46 -3.99 -1.51 12.30
N TYR A 47 -2.67 -1.34 12.07
CA TYR A 47 -1.65 -2.33 12.44
C TYR A 47 -0.43 -1.75 13.16
N ALA A 48 -0.24 -0.42 13.18
CA ALA A 48 0.84 0.21 13.96
C ALA A 48 0.31 0.75 15.29
N ASN A 49 -0.70 1.61 15.25
CA ASN A 49 -1.23 2.29 16.44
C ASN A 49 -2.59 1.76 16.93
N GLY A 50 -3.23 0.85 16.18
CA GLY A 50 -4.49 0.19 16.55
C GLY A 50 -5.70 1.12 16.69
N ARG A 51 -5.69 2.31 16.09
CA ARG A 51 -6.81 3.27 16.15
C ARG A 51 -7.96 2.98 15.19
N MET A 52 -7.69 2.23 14.12
CA MET A 52 -8.68 1.80 13.12
C MET A 52 -8.77 0.28 13.10
N ALA A 53 -9.84 -0.28 12.54
CA ALA A 53 -9.95 -1.72 12.34
C ALA A 53 -8.73 -2.26 11.55
N PRO A 54 -8.19 -3.44 11.89
CA PRO A 54 -8.67 -4.39 12.92
C PRO A 54 -8.22 -4.07 14.36
N GLY A 55 -7.59 -2.91 14.61
CA GLY A 55 -7.21 -2.46 15.94
C GLY A 55 -5.97 -3.17 16.49
N ARG A 56 -5.05 -3.57 15.60
CA ARG A 56 -3.84 -4.31 15.95
C ARG A 56 -2.70 -3.36 16.26
N CYS A 57 -1.98 -3.67 17.33
CA CYS A 57 -0.75 -3.01 17.75
C CYS A 57 -0.05 -3.86 18.82
N SER A 58 1.21 -3.53 19.11
CA SER A 58 1.94 -4.13 20.22
C SER A 58 1.29 -3.75 21.56
N SER A 59 1.22 -4.71 22.48
CA SER A 59 0.57 -4.56 23.79
C SER A 59 1.13 -3.42 24.65
N TRP A 60 2.41 -3.08 24.49
CA TRP A 60 3.05 -1.97 25.20
C TRP A 60 2.59 -0.59 24.73
N LEU A 61 2.01 -0.48 23.53
CA LEU A 61 1.50 0.78 22.99
C LEU A 61 0.08 1.06 23.48
N ASN A 62 -0.78 0.04 23.46
CA ASN A 62 -2.14 0.12 23.96
C ASN A 62 -2.61 -1.29 24.38
N PRO A 63 -2.93 -1.53 25.66
CA PRO A 63 -3.38 -2.85 26.12
C PRO A 63 -4.73 -3.27 25.54
N ASN A 64 -5.51 -2.34 24.98
CA ASN A 64 -6.80 -2.61 24.35
C ASN A 64 -6.68 -3.03 22.87
N CYS A 65 -5.47 -3.09 22.30
CA CYS A 65 -5.30 -3.60 20.95
C CYS A 65 -5.68 -5.09 20.87
N THR A 66 -6.16 -5.52 19.71
CA THR A 66 -6.58 -6.90 19.46
C THR A 66 -5.40 -7.87 19.31
N GLY A 67 -4.18 -7.40 19.60
CA GLY A 67 -2.89 -8.10 19.45
C GLY A 67 -2.03 -7.52 18.33
N GLY A 68 -0.91 -8.17 18.07
CA GLY A 68 -0.02 -7.89 16.93
C GLY A 68 1.32 -7.26 17.29
N ASP A 69 2.05 -6.88 16.25
CA ASP A 69 3.39 -6.32 16.34
C ASP A 69 3.52 -5.05 15.49
N SER A 70 3.48 -3.89 16.17
CA SER A 70 3.61 -2.56 15.55
C SER A 70 4.94 -2.35 14.84
N ALA A 71 5.96 -3.17 15.10
CA ALA A 71 7.24 -3.10 14.42
C ALA A 71 7.29 -3.91 13.12
N ILE A 72 6.35 -4.84 12.89
CA ILE A 72 6.41 -5.78 11.75
C ILE A 72 5.16 -5.68 10.87
N GLU A 73 3.97 -5.72 11.48
CA GLU A 73 2.71 -5.85 10.75
C GLU A 73 2.44 -4.73 9.74
N PRO A 74 2.72 -3.44 10.03
CA PRO A 74 2.51 -2.38 9.05
C PRO A 74 3.29 -2.61 7.75
N TYR A 75 4.48 -3.20 7.81
CA TYR A 75 5.29 -3.51 6.62
C TYR A 75 4.73 -4.70 5.83
N LEU A 76 4.26 -5.72 6.54
CA LEU A 76 3.65 -6.89 5.91
C LEU A 76 2.34 -6.52 5.21
N VAL A 77 1.50 -5.74 5.90
CA VAL A 77 0.21 -5.25 5.39
C VAL A 77 0.41 -4.34 4.19
N THR A 78 1.33 -3.37 4.26
CA THR A 78 1.67 -2.53 3.11
C THR A 78 2.16 -3.36 1.92
N HIS A 79 2.97 -4.38 2.16
CA HIS A 79 3.47 -5.26 1.10
C HIS A 79 2.32 -5.99 0.38
N TYR A 80 1.40 -6.59 1.12
CA TYR A 80 0.27 -7.29 0.51
C TYR A 80 -0.79 -6.35 -0.10
N GLN A 81 -0.96 -5.14 0.44
CA GLN A 81 -1.76 -4.10 -0.21
C GLN A 81 -1.20 -3.74 -1.60
N LEU A 82 0.12 -3.49 -1.72
CA LEU A 82 0.78 -3.19 -2.99
C LEU A 82 0.63 -4.34 -4.01
N LEU A 83 0.78 -5.59 -3.56
CA LEU A 83 0.63 -6.75 -4.44
C LEU A 83 -0.82 -6.99 -4.87
N ALA A 84 -1.79 -6.79 -3.97
CA ALA A 84 -3.22 -6.87 -4.27
C ALA A 84 -3.63 -5.78 -5.28
N HIS A 85 -3.14 -4.56 -5.10
CA HIS A 85 -3.30 -3.45 -6.04
C HIS A 85 -2.78 -3.82 -7.44
N ALA A 86 -1.52 -4.27 -7.53
CA ALA A 86 -0.92 -4.65 -8.81
C ALA A 86 -1.65 -5.81 -9.49
N ALA A 87 -2.14 -6.79 -8.72
CA ALA A 87 -2.92 -7.91 -9.25
C ALA A 87 -4.26 -7.43 -9.85
N ALA A 88 -5.00 -6.58 -9.15
CA ALA A 88 -6.25 -6.01 -9.63
C ALA A 88 -6.04 -5.15 -10.90
N VAL A 89 -5.01 -4.30 -10.92
CA VAL A 89 -4.69 -3.47 -12.09
C VAL A 89 -4.30 -4.32 -13.27
N HIS A 90 -3.48 -5.36 -13.06
CA HIS A 90 -3.09 -6.27 -14.14
C HIS A 90 -4.32 -6.93 -14.79
N VAL A 91 -5.28 -7.41 -14.00
CA VAL A 91 -6.53 -7.98 -14.53
C VAL A 91 -7.32 -6.92 -15.31
N TYR A 92 -7.46 -5.71 -14.77
CA TYR A 92 -8.17 -4.63 -15.45
C TYR A 92 -7.55 -4.30 -16.81
N LYS A 93 -6.23 -4.01 -16.84
CA LYS A 93 -5.52 -3.61 -18.05
C LYS A 93 -5.55 -4.67 -19.14
N ILE A 94 -5.45 -5.95 -18.78
CA ILE A 94 -5.42 -7.04 -19.76
C ILE A 94 -6.81 -7.43 -20.25
N LYS A 95 -7.79 -7.59 -19.35
CA LYS A 95 -9.10 -8.16 -19.72
C LYS A 95 -10.17 -7.12 -20.02
N TYR A 96 -10.13 -5.97 -19.36
CA TYR A 96 -11.27 -5.04 -19.31
C TYR A 96 -10.99 -3.70 -19.96
N GLN A 97 -9.80 -3.13 -19.78
CA GLN A 97 -9.44 -1.82 -20.34
C GLN A 97 -9.60 -1.73 -21.87
N PRO A 98 -9.24 -2.74 -22.69
CA PRO A 98 -9.39 -2.64 -24.15
C PRO A 98 -10.84 -2.42 -24.61
N SER A 99 -11.81 -3.01 -23.91
CA SER A 99 -13.23 -2.92 -24.25
C SER A 99 -13.95 -1.80 -23.49
N GLN A 100 -13.65 -1.65 -22.20
CA GLN A 100 -14.33 -0.71 -21.30
C GLN A 100 -13.78 0.71 -21.40
N LYS A 101 -12.53 0.87 -21.86
CA LYS A 101 -11.85 2.17 -22.07
C LYS A 101 -11.81 3.07 -20.84
N GLY A 102 -11.76 2.49 -19.64
CA GLY A 102 -11.54 3.23 -18.40
C GLY A 102 -10.07 3.27 -17.99
N VAL A 103 -9.80 3.96 -16.90
CA VAL A 103 -8.49 4.11 -16.27
C VAL A 103 -8.54 3.61 -14.83
N ILE A 104 -7.43 3.09 -14.34
CA ILE A 104 -7.33 2.53 -12.99
C ILE A 104 -6.13 3.08 -12.24
N GLY A 105 -6.31 3.34 -10.95
CA GLY A 105 -5.28 3.94 -10.10
C GLY A 105 -5.44 3.58 -8.63
N ILE A 106 -4.75 4.38 -7.82
CA ILE A 106 -4.74 4.29 -6.37
C ILE A 106 -4.82 5.70 -5.78
N THR A 107 -5.53 5.84 -4.66
CA THR A 107 -5.66 7.12 -3.96
C THR A 107 -4.69 7.17 -2.79
N MET A 108 -3.85 8.20 -2.79
CA MET A 108 -2.74 8.37 -1.88
C MET A 108 -3.01 9.49 -0.87
N VAL A 109 -2.84 9.19 0.42
CA VAL A 109 -2.73 10.25 1.43
C VAL A 109 -1.33 10.86 1.35
N ALA A 110 -1.26 12.19 1.26
CA ALA A 110 0.00 12.92 1.15
C ALA A 110 -0.02 14.16 2.04
N ASN A 111 0.82 14.16 3.08
CA ASN A 111 1.14 15.37 3.82
C ASN A 111 2.46 15.94 3.31
N TRP A 112 2.53 17.27 3.24
CA TRP A 112 3.79 17.95 3.03
C TRP A 112 4.54 18.09 4.36
N PHE A 113 5.85 17.83 4.35
CA PHE A 113 6.69 17.95 5.53
C PHE A 113 7.72 19.06 5.32
N LEU A 114 7.79 19.96 6.30
CA LEU A 114 8.81 21.00 6.37
C LEU A 114 9.83 20.65 7.44
N PRO A 115 11.12 20.98 7.24
CA PRO A 115 12.11 20.82 8.28
C PRO A 115 11.79 21.75 9.46
N LEU A 116 12.10 21.28 10.68
CA LEU A 116 11.90 22.07 11.90
C LEU A 116 12.80 23.31 11.96
N SER A 117 14.01 23.21 11.39
CA SER A 117 14.98 24.30 11.29
C SER A 117 15.84 24.14 10.03
N ASP A 118 16.72 25.12 9.76
CA ASP A 118 17.69 25.06 8.65
C ASP A 118 18.83 24.05 8.88
N SER A 119 18.80 23.28 9.97
CA SER A 119 19.80 22.25 10.23
C SER A 119 19.73 21.13 9.18
N LYS A 120 20.89 20.61 8.79
CA LYS A 120 20.96 19.46 7.87
C LYS A 120 20.26 18.20 8.42
N SER A 121 20.20 18.06 9.74
CA SER A 121 19.49 16.95 10.39
C SER A 121 17.98 17.04 10.17
N ASP A 122 17.40 18.24 10.29
CA ASP A 122 15.97 18.45 10.14
C ASP A 122 15.53 18.39 8.68
N GLN A 123 16.35 18.89 7.76
CA GLN A 123 16.16 18.71 6.31
C GLN A 123 16.08 17.22 5.95
N LYS A 124 17.07 16.43 6.40
CA LYS A 124 17.06 14.97 6.19
C LYS A 124 15.90 14.28 6.91
N ALA A 125 15.42 14.83 8.03
CA ALA A 125 14.26 14.28 8.73
C ALA A 125 12.96 14.51 7.96
N ALA A 126 12.78 15.69 7.36
CA ALA A 126 11.66 15.99 6.48
C ALA A 126 11.65 15.09 5.24
N GLU A 127 12.81 14.90 4.59
CA GLU A 127 12.96 13.94 3.48
C GLU A 127 12.54 12.52 3.88
N ARG A 128 13.03 12.03 5.03
CA ARG A 128 12.62 10.71 5.55
C ARG A 128 11.13 10.64 5.88
N ALA A 129 10.52 11.72 6.37
CA ALA A 129 9.10 11.74 6.65
C ALA A 129 8.28 11.58 5.37
N ILE A 130 8.70 12.22 4.27
CA ILE A 130 8.10 12.04 2.94
C ILE A 130 8.28 10.60 2.46
N ASP A 131 9.48 10.03 2.58
CA ASP A 131 9.75 8.63 2.18
C ASP A 131 8.85 7.65 2.93
N PHE A 132 8.70 7.81 4.26
CA PHE A 132 7.89 6.91 5.09
C PHE A 132 6.38 7.16 5.01
N MET A 133 5.94 8.25 4.39
CA MET A 133 4.52 8.54 4.17
C MET A 133 4.11 8.24 2.73
N TYR A 134 4.69 8.97 1.79
CA TYR A 134 4.31 8.92 0.38
C TYR A 134 5.18 7.91 -0.40
N GLY A 135 6.50 7.99 -0.22
CA GLY A 135 7.47 7.12 -0.92
C GLY A 135 7.26 5.63 -0.64
N TRP A 136 6.77 5.26 0.54
CA TRP A 136 6.53 3.88 0.94
C TRP A 136 5.62 3.12 -0.04
N PHE A 137 4.68 3.82 -0.68
CA PHE A 137 3.84 3.26 -1.73
C PHE A 137 4.26 3.76 -3.11
N MET A 138 4.60 5.05 -3.26
CA MET A 138 4.87 5.62 -4.58
C MET A 138 6.13 5.05 -5.23
N ASP A 139 7.22 4.83 -4.49
CA ASP A 139 8.46 4.27 -5.05
C ASP A 139 8.28 2.84 -5.55
N PRO A 140 7.58 1.93 -4.83
CA PRO A 140 7.22 0.63 -5.40
C PRO A 140 6.43 0.75 -6.71
N LEU A 141 5.50 1.70 -6.82
CA LEU A 141 4.67 1.90 -8.02
C LEU A 141 5.45 2.50 -9.20
N THR A 142 6.52 3.26 -8.96
CA THR A 142 7.31 3.92 -10.02
C THR A 142 8.60 3.20 -10.36
N TYR A 143 9.28 2.66 -9.36
CA TYR A 143 10.62 2.08 -9.45
C TYR A 143 10.65 0.59 -9.10
N GLY A 144 9.52 0.02 -8.65
CA GLY A 144 9.41 -1.40 -8.37
C GLY A 144 10.08 -1.85 -7.07
N ASP A 145 10.48 -0.92 -6.19
CA ASP A 145 11.09 -1.21 -4.89
C ASP A 145 10.85 -0.07 -3.90
N TYR A 146 11.00 -0.33 -2.60
CA TYR A 146 10.80 0.67 -1.54
C TYR A 146 11.89 1.76 -1.51
N PRO A 147 11.65 2.94 -0.91
CA PRO A 147 12.66 3.99 -0.78
C PRO A 147 13.95 3.50 -0.13
N LYS A 148 15.10 4.00 -0.57
CA LYS A 148 16.42 3.58 -0.04
C LYS A 148 16.52 3.79 1.47
N SER A 149 15.99 4.91 1.98
CA SER A 149 15.96 5.25 3.40
C SER A 149 15.21 4.19 4.22
N MET A 150 14.03 3.77 3.75
CA MET A 150 13.23 2.72 4.37
C MET A 150 13.96 1.39 4.40
N ARG A 151 14.51 0.95 3.26
CA ARG A 151 15.26 -0.32 3.20
C ARG A 151 16.44 -0.34 4.17
N SER A 152 17.15 0.79 4.29
CA SER A 152 18.29 0.90 5.22
C SER A 152 17.88 0.94 6.69
N LEU A 153 16.78 1.63 7.04
CA LEU A 153 16.37 1.83 8.43
C LEU A 153 15.50 0.71 8.98
N VAL A 154 14.64 0.13 8.14
CA VAL A 154 13.71 -0.94 8.53
C VAL A 154 14.39 -2.30 8.48
N GLY A 155 15.27 -2.51 7.50
CA GLY A 155 16.07 -3.73 7.36
C GLY A 155 15.21 -4.97 7.13
N ALA A 156 15.49 -6.04 7.88
CA ALA A 156 14.87 -7.35 7.70
C ALA A 156 13.34 -7.39 7.90
N ARG A 157 12.76 -6.37 8.56
CA ARG A 157 11.32 -6.26 8.77
C ARG A 157 10.57 -5.79 7.51
N LEU A 158 11.27 -5.20 6.54
CA LEU A 158 10.69 -4.77 5.28
C LEU A 158 10.75 -5.94 4.27
N PRO A 159 9.59 -6.45 3.81
CA PRO A 159 9.58 -7.51 2.82
C PRO A 159 10.25 -7.09 1.51
N LYS A 160 10.71 -8.06 0.73
CA LYS A 160 11.36 -7.80 -0.57
C LYS A 160 10.44 -8.21 -1.70
N PHE A 161 10.39 -7.40 -2.74
CA PHE A 161 9.73 -7.80 -3.99
C PHE A 161 10.65 -8.72 -4.80
N THR A 162 10.06 -9.77 -5.36
CA THR A 162 10.68 -10.53 -6.45
C THR A 162 10.74 -9.69 -7.72
N THR A 163 11.61 -10.07 -8.67
CA THR A 163 11.70 -9.40 -9.97
C THR A 163 10.35 -9.35 -10.70
N LYS A 164 9.52 -10.39 -10.56
CA LYS A 164 8.17 -10.43 -11.16
C LYS A 164 7.25 -9.39 -10.51
N GLN A 165 7.19 -9.37 -9.18
CA GLN A 165 6.36 -8.42 -8.43
C GLN A 165 6.77 -6.97 -8.70
N SER A 166 8.08 -6.69 -8.70
CA SER A 166 8.64 -5.38 -9.00
C SER A 166 8.17 -4.85 -10.36
N ARG A 167 8.22 -5.68 -11.41
CA ARG A 167 7.71 -5.31 -12.74
C ARG A 167 6.20 -5.06 -12.75
N GLN A 168 5.43 -5.92 -12.07
CA GLN A 168 3.98 -5.74 -11.99
C GLN A 168 3.60 -4.43 -11.30
N LEU A 169 4.34 -4.00 -10.27
CA LEU A 169 4.10 -2.74 -9.60
C LEU A 169 4.40 -1.52 -10.48
N MET A 170 5.49 -1.54 -11.26
CA MET A 170 5.84 -0.43 -12.15
C MET A 170 4.80 -0.15 -13.24
N GLU A 171 3.95 -1.12 -13.57
CA GLU A 171 2.91 -1.01 -14.60
C GLU A 171 1.50 -0.83 -14.00
N SER A 172 1.39 -0.61 -12.69
CA SER A 172 0.14 -0.80 -11.93
C SER A 172 -0.74 0.45 -11.74
N PHE A 173 -0.55 1.53 -12.49
CA PHE A 173 -1.53 2.62 -12.50
C PHE A 173 -1.59 3.35 -13.85
N ASP A 174 -2.71 4.04 -14.07
CA ASP A 174 -2.91 5.02 -15.16
C ASP A 174 -3.00 6.45 -14.59
N PHE A 175 -3.42 6.59 -13.33
CA PHE A 175 -3.47 7.84 -12.60
C PHE A 175 -3.20 7.63 -11.11
N ILE A 176 -2.82 8.71 -10.42
CA ILE A 176 -2.71 8.78 -8.96
C ILE A 176 -3.77 9.76 -8.46
N GLY A 177 -4.56 9.33 -7.48
CA GLY A 177 -5.60 10.12 -6.84
C GLY A 177 -5.21 10.63 -5.47
#